data_AF-A0A1X7SL92-F1
#
_entry.id   AF-A0A1X7SL92-F1
#
_cell.length_a   1.000
_cell.length_b   1.000
_cell.length_c   1.000
_cell.angle_alpha   90.00
_cell.angle_beta   90.00
_cell.angle_gamma   90.00
#
_symmetry.space_group_name_H-M   'P 1'
#
loop_
_entity.id
_entity.type
_entity.pdbx_description
1 polymer ?
#
loop_
_entity_poly.entity_id
_entity_poly.type
_entity_poly.pdbx_seq_one_letter_code
_entity_poly.pdbx_strand_id
1 'polypeptide(L)' 'IVDVGGQRSERKKWIHCFEDVTAILFFVALSAYDLGLREDGAI' A
#
# COMPACT_ATOMS: atom_id res chain seq x y z
N ILE A 1 -11.31 12.18 -1.10
CA ILE A 1 -10.03 11.48 -0.86
C ILE A 1 -10.33 10.00 -0.70
N VAL A 2 -9.61 9.13 -1.41
CA VAL A 2 -9.81 7.67 -1.36
C VAL A 2 -8.62 7.08 -0.62
N ASP A 3 -8.88 6.29 0.42
CA ASP A 3 -7.84 5.53 1.13
C ASP A 3 -7.91 4.07 0.70
N VAL A 4 -6.76 3.52 0.30
CA VAL A 4 -6.64 2.14 -0.17
C VAL A 4 -5.61 1.40 0.67
N GLY A 5 -5.97 0.20 1.14
CA GLY A 5 -5.08 -0.61 1.96
C GLY A 5 -3.76 -0.94 1.24
N GLY A 6 -2.63 -0.75 1.93
CA GLY A 6 -1.28 -0.98 1.38
C GLY A 6 -0.75 -2.42 1.45
N GLN A 7 -1.43 -3.29 2.21
CA GLN A 7 -1.07 -4.70 2.36
C GLN A 7 -1.12 -5.42 1.00
N ARG A 8 -0.22 -6.39 0.77
CA ARG A 8 -0.10 -7.09 -0.53
C ARG A 8 -1.43 -7.66 -1.03
N SER A 9 -2.28 -8.18 -0.15
CA SER A 9 -3.61 -8.72 -0.49
C SER A 9 -4.60 -7.68 -1.00
N GLU A 10 -4.43 -6.41 -0.63
CA GLU A 10 -5.34 -5.32 -0.99
C GLU A 10 -4.95 -4.63 -2.30
N ARG A 11 -3.68 -4.74 -2.73
CA ARG A 11 -3.16 -4.08 -3.95
C ARG A 11 -3.89 -4.45 -5.24
N LYS A 12 -4.44 -5.68 -5.31
CA LYS A 12 -5.27 -6.12 -6.45
C LYS A 12 -6.56 -5.31 -6.64
N LYS A 13 -7.03 -4.61 -5.60
CA LYS A 13 -8.25 -3.78 -5.66
C LYS A 13 -7.96 -2.34 -6.08
N TRP A 14 -6.71 -1.89 -6.04
CA TRP A 14 -6.33 -0.49 -6.27
C TRP A 14 -6.81 0.05 -7.61
N ILE A 15 -6.78 -0.78 -8.66
CA ILE A 15 -7.16 -0.37 -10.01
C ILE A 15 -8.62 0.13 -10.09
N HIS A 16 -9.51 -0.40 -9.24
CA HIS A 16 -10.90 0.03 -9.18
C HIS A 16 -11.08 1.42 -8.56
N CYS A 17 -10.03 1.98 -7.95
CA CYS A 17 -10.05 3.27 -7.27
C CYS A 17 -9.33 4.38 -8.06
N PHE A 18 -8.79 4.08 -9.24
CA PHE A 18 -7.91 5.00 -10.00
C PHE A 18 -8.63 5.75 -11.14
N GLU A 19 -9.95 5.63 -11.23
CA GLU A 19 -10.75 6.39 -12.19
C GLU A 19 -10.89 7.86 -11.72
N ASP A 20 -10.64 8.80 -12.63
CA ASP A 20 -10.78 10.25 -12.43
C ASP A 20 -10.00 10.85 -11.23
N VAL A 21 -8.85 10.25 -10.86
CA VAL A 21 -7.99 10.80 -9.81
C VAL A 21 -7.08 11.92 -10.34
N THR A 22 -7.05 13.06 -9.65
CA THR A 22 -6.15 14.18 -9.99
C THR A 22 -4.69 13.91 -9.60
N ALA A 23 -4.48 13.20 -8.49
CA ALA A 23 -3.15 12.92 -7.95
C ALA A 23 -3.16 11.67 -7.07
N ILE A 24 -2.01 11.01 -6.96
CA ILE A 24 -1.75 9.90 -6.05
C ILE A 24 -0.81 10.37 -4.94
N LEU A 25 -1.19 10.13 -3.69
CA LEU A 25 -0.32 10.33 -2.53
C LEU A 25 0.29 8.99 -2.14
N PHE A 26 1.59 8.82 -2.40
CA PHE A 26 2.32 7.59 -2.08
C PHE A 26 3.09 7.73 -0.77
N PHE A 27 2.75 6.92 0.23
CA PHE A 27 3.36 6.96 1.56
C PHE A 27 4.45 5.89 1.71
N VAL A 28 5.58 6.28 2.31
CA VAL A 28 6.70 5.39 2.64
C VAL A 28 7.07 5.54 4.10
N ALA A 29 7.16 4.43 4.82
CA ALA A 29 7.60 4.40 6.21
C ALA A 29 9.13 4.37 6.28
N LEU A 30 9.78 5.55 6.28
CA LEU A 30 11.24 5.67 6.38
C LEU A 30 11.80 5.08 7.69
N SER A 31 11.01 5.07 8.75
CA SER A 31 11.39 4.52 10.05
C SER A 31 11.43 2.99 10.11
N ALA A 32 10.92 2.29 9.10
CA ALA A 32 10.82 0.83 9.07
C ALA A 32 12.00 0.16 8.34
N TYR A 33 13.15 0.85 8.26
CA TYR A 33 14.31 0.40 7.48
C TYR A 33 14.91 -0.94 7.98
N ASP A 34 14.70 -1.29 9.24
CA ASP A 34 15.18 -2.50 9.92
C ASP A 34 14.08 -3.53 10.19
N LEU A 35 12.87 -3.31 9.66
CA LEU A 35 11.73 -4.20 9.86
C LEU A 35 11.45 -5.07 8.63
N GLY A 36 11.06 -6.32 8.87
CA GLY A 36 10.50 -7.21 7.84
C GLY A 36 9.01 -6.93 7.58
N LEU A 37 8.51 -7.36 6.41
CA LEU A 37 7.08 -7.26 6.11
C LEU A 37 6.32 -8.37 6.83
N ARG A 38 5.15 -8.04 7.40
CA ARG A 38 4.28 -9.02 8.07
C ARG A 38 3.78 -10.10 7.12
N GLU A 39 3.60 -9.78 5.84
CA GLU A 39 3.15 -10.73 4.82
C GLU A 39 4.23 -11.71 4.36
N ASP A 40 5.50 -11.46 4.70
CA ASP A 40 6.53 -12.47 4.54
C ASP A 40 6.38 -13.42 5.74
N GLY A 41 6.02 -14.68 5.46
CA GLY A 41 5.72 -15.67 6.48
C GLY A 41 6.84 -15.82 7.51
N ALA A 42 6.56 -16.50 8.63
CA ALA A 42 7.59 -16.82 9.62
C ALA A 42 8.78 -17.48 8.91
N ILE A 43 9.95 -16.85 9.01
CA ILE A 43 11.24 -17.51 8.72
C ILE A 43 11.41 -18.64 9.73
#